data_AF-A0A969HEA8-F1
#
_entry.id   AF-A0A969HEA8-F1
#
_cell.length_a   1.000
_cell.length_b   1.000
_cell.length_c   1.000
_cell.angle_alpha   90.00
_cell.angle_beta   90.00
_cell.angle_gamma   90.00
#
_symmetry.space_group_name_H-M   'P 1'
#
loop_
_entity.id
_entity.type
_entity.pdbx_description
1 polymer ?
#
loop_
_entity_poly.entity_id
_entity_poly.type
_entity_poly.pdbx_seq_one_letter_code
_entity_poly.pdbx_strand_id
1 'polypeptide(L)'
;MKVIEYFCGISLTGLILFLTACNSVASIEPTVTPAEPVAAALTSTPLPPPTPSPTATALPPTPLPTETPVPISPSTTDLEATIAAGLPPTPTPDADGFGMGGFDGVTVLPLTGGSSGSPYWVVFTDGFRSFDPLTNHFVAIYTQADGRWQEVSRLELENPDYLDPAAVSQVQIEPDRIWLEVMGGAGAHSGTYDLLSFDGQTLRHDVTHFTSSPGGSRIEDLNEDGSPDVLLDLTEYYVFCYACGARYIQYQVLSWDGEGLSEVSLTPLPETAPAPLRDLTHRAVDQAEAGLWRDAQETITQAVALDGQDPVVNWNVALIRLHAEERAEAREPYPLLGNVFYGDYEAALEVMRPYSVEEIFGQPTPLVNETPAMGWEPELSQWIIDSATPALQLQPDLAAAYFLRGWARHLTNPDDPEALADIEQAAKLDPAEPLFAQSLAYLKQ
;
A
#
# COMPACT_ATOMS: atom_id res chain seq x y z
N MET A 1 -19.49 -23.27 -5.40
CA MET A 1 -20.90 -23.14 -4.96
C MET A 1 -21.02 -23.56 -3.49
N LYS A 2 -20.79 -22.61 -2.59
CA LYS A 2 -21.33 -22.52 -1.21
C LYS A 2 -20.92 -21.14 -0.70
N VAL A 3 -21.92 -20.26 -0.63
CA VAL A 3 -21.85 -18.88 -0.16
C VAL A 3 -21.91 -18.91 1.37
N ILE A 4 -21.04 -18.16 2.04
CA ILE A 4 -21.14 -17.89 3.48
C ILE A 4 -21.46 -16.39 3.61
N GLU A 5 -22.72 -16.11 3.90
CA GLU A 5 -23.21 -14.78 4.30
C GLU A 5 -22.92 -14.58 5.80
N TYR A 6 -22.34 -13.44 6.17
CA TYR A 6 -22.35 -12.95 7.55
C TYR A 6 -23.18 -11.67 7.61
N PHE A 7 -24.40 -11.82 8.13
CA PHE A 7 -25.21 -10.74 8.69
C PHE A 7 -24.83 -10.60 10.17
N CYS A 8 -24.49 -9.40 10.63
CA CYS A 8 -24.60 -9.06 12.04
C CYS A 8 -25.12 -7.63 12.18
N GLY A 9 -26.43 -7.50 12.36
CA GLY A 9 -27.06 -6.29 12.87
C GLY A 9 -27.23 -6.43 14.38
N ILE A 10 -26.74 -5.45 15.14
CA ILE A 10 -27.23 -5.17 16.49
C ILE A 10 -27.48 -3.66 16.58
N SER A 11 -28.76 -3.31 16.68
CA SER A 11 -29.24 -2.03 17.15
C SER A 11 -29.79 -2.23 18.55
N LEU A 12 -29.37 -1.42 19.53
CA LEU A 12 -30.20 -0.43 20.23
C LEU A 12 -29.64 -0.08 21.63
N THR A 13 -29.47 1.23 21.86
CA THR A 13 -29.64 1.98 23.13
C THR A 13 -28.72 1.73 24.34
N GLY A 14 -28.03 2.79 24.74
CA GLY A 14 -27.37 2.91 26.05
C GLY A 14 -26.71 4.28 26.29
N LEU A 15 -27.52 5.34 26.32
CA LEU A 15 -27.16 6.71 26.67
C LEU A 15 -26.69 6.82 28.14
N ILE A 16 -25.44 7.22 28.40
CA ILE A 16 -25.02 7.81 29.69
C ILE A 16 -24.10 9.01 29.44
N LEU A 17 -24.57 10.18 29.88
CA LEU A 17 -23.84 11.44 30.04
C LEU A 17 -22.58 11.28 30.91
N PHE A 18 -21.46 11.88 30.49
CA PHE A 18 -20.55 12.51 31.44
C PHE A 18 -20.17 13.92 30.98
N LEU A 19 -20.35 14.84 31.93
CA LEU A 19 -20.15 16.27 31.82
C LEU A 19 -18.66 16.64 31.75
N THR A 20 -18.45 17.70 30.98
CA THR A 20 -17.33 18.63 30.92
C THR A 20 -16.56 18.87 32.23
N ALA A 21 -15.22 18.82 32.11
CA ALA A 21 -14.30 19.64 32.89
C ALA A 21 -13.24 20.21 31.94
N CYS A 22 -13.46 21.46 31.50
CA CYS A 22 -12.44 22.26 30.83
C CYS A 22 -11.37 22.65 31.86
N ASN A 23 -10.12 22.26 31.63
CA ASN A 23 -8.97 22.92 32.26
C ASN A 23 -8.15 23.59 31.17
N SER A 24 -8.06 24.92 31.28
CA SER A 24 -7.23 25.78 30.45
C SER A 24 -5.75 25.52 30.74
N VAL A 25 -5.03 24.97 29.76
CA VAL A 25 -3.57 24.97 29.75
C VAL A 25 -3.12 26.04 28.77
N ALA A 26 -2.27 26.94 29.26
CA ALA A 26 -1.74 28.09 28.55
C ALA A 26 -0.90 27.66 27.34
N SER A 27 -1.12 28.34 26.21
CA SER A 27 -0.29 28.24 25.01
C SER A 27 1.16 28.58 25.31
N ILE A 28 2.07 27.65 25.01
CA ILE A 28 3.50 27.91 24.88
C ILE A 28 3.78 27.99 23.38
N GLU A 29 4.08 29.19 22.89
CA GLU A 29 4.53 29.42 21.51
C GLU A 29 5.94 28.83 21.32
N PRO A 30 6.19 27.99 20.30
CA PRO A 30 7.55 27.65 19.92
C PRO A 30 8.18 28.82 19.16
N THR A 31 9.23 29.39 19.76
CA THR A 31 10.09 30.39 19.12
C THR A 31 10.93 29.71 18.04
N VAL A 32 10.50 29.78 16.78
CA VAL A 32 11.32 29.37 15.63
C VAL A 32 12.28 30.51 15.28
N THR A 33 13.58 30.25 15.47
CA THR A 33 14.65 31.16 15.05
C THR A 33 14.85 30.97 13.54
N PRO A 34 14.83 32.04 12.70
CA PRO A 34 15.05 31.88 11.27
C PRO A 34 16.53 31.57 10.98
N ALA A 35 16.81 30.46 10.30
CA ALA A 35 18.12 30.18 9.73
C ALA A 35 18.27 30.97 8.40
N GLU A 36 19.33 31.75 8.29
CA GLU A 36 19.72 32.47 7.06
C GLU A 36 20.01 31.50 5.90
N PRO A 37 19.63 31.84 4.66
CA PRO A 37 20.06 31.11 3.48
C PRO A 37 21.52 31.46 3.12
N VAL A 38 22.40 30.47 3.19
CA VAL A 38 23.77 30.56 2.67
C VAL A 38 23.72 30.48 1.14
N ALA A 39 23.93 31.62 0.49
CA ALA A 39 24.08 31.71 -0.96
C ALA A 39 25.44 31.15 -1.40
N ALA A 40 25.44 29.98 -2.05
CA ALA A 40 26.61 29.45 -2.74
C ALA A 40 26.69 30.09 -4.14
N ALA A 41 27.67 30.99 -4.33
CA ALA A 41 28.00 31.59 -5.61
C ALA A 41 28.69 30.55 -6.51
N LEU A 42 28.02 30.12 -7.59
CA LEU A 42 28.64 29.36 -8.67
C LEU A 42 29.24 30.31 -9.70
N THR A 43 30.57 30.33 -9.77
CA THR A 43 31.35 31.04 -10.80
C THR A 43 31.25 30.28 -12.12
N SER A 44 30.67 30.89 -13.16
CA SER A 44 30.65 30.37 -14.51
C SER A 44 31.98 30.64 -15.23
N THR A 45 32.56 29.61 -15.82
CA THR A 45 33.70 29.70 -16.75
C THR A 45 33.17 29.79 -18.19
N PRO A 46 33.73 30.63 -19.09
CA PRO A 46 33.23 30.74 -20.45
C PRO A 46 33.71 29.59 -21.34
N LEU A 47 32.81 28.99 -22.12
CA LEU A 47 33.13 28.03 -23.18
C LEU A 47 33.84 28.72 -24.37
N PRO A 48 34.75 28.01 -25.07
CA PRO A 48 35.39 28.50 -26.29
C PRO A 48 34.42 28.50 -27.50
N PRO A 49 34.67 29.32 -28.54
CA PRO A 49 33.79 29.46 -29.69
C PRO A 49 33.81 28.22 -30.61
N PRO A 50 32.70 27.88 -31.27
CA PRO A 50 32.64 26.75 -32.18
C PRO A 50 33.35 27.02 -33.52
N THR A 51 34.07 26.02 -34.01
CA THR A 51 34.71 25.95 -35.33
C THR A 51 33.66 25.86 -36.44
N PRO A 52 33.81 26.52 -37.60
CA PRO A 52 32.80 26.48 -38.66
C PRO A 52 32.79 25.13 -39.41
N SER A 53 31.60 24.54 -39.54
CA SER A 53 31.33 23.38 -40.41
C SER A 53 30.98 23.81 -41.84
N PRO A 54 31.27 22.98 -42.86
CA PRO A 54 31.23 23.37 -44.27
C PRO A 54 29.81 23.54 -44.81
N THR A 55 29.68 24.49 -45.74
CA THR A 55 28.47 24.82 -46.50
C THR A 55 27.91 23.61 -47.23
N ALA A 56 26.69 23.19 -46.86
CA ALA A 56 25.91 22.19 -47.58
C ALA A 56 25.14 22.84 -48.74
N THR A 57 25.32 22.26 -49.93
CA THR A 57 24.60 22.61 -51.17
C THR A 57 23.10 22.37 -51.03
N ALA A 58 22.29 23.35 -51.42
CA ALA A 58 20.83 23.29 -51.36
C ALA A 58 20.24 22.24 -52.33
N LEU A 59 19.38 21.36 -51.81
CA LEU A 59 18.47 20.51 -52.57
C LEU A 59 17.14 21.25 -52.85
N PRO A 60 16.41 20.91 -53.93
CA PRO A 60 15.17 21.57 -54.32
C PRO A 60 14.04 21.32 -53.29
N PRO A 61 13.05 22.24 -53.18
CA PRO A 61 12.04 22.18 -52.13
C PRO A 61 11.09 20.98 -52.33
N THR A 62 11.00 20.14 -51.30
CA THR A 62 9.94 19.15 -51.13
C THR A 62 8.59 19.87 -50.93
N PRO A 63 7.49 19.45 -51.58
CA PRO A 63 6.18 20.04 -51.34
C PRO A 63 5.77 19.84 -49.89
N LEU A 64 5.28 20.93 -49.27
CA LEU A 64 4.75 20.93 -47.90
C LEU A 64 3.63 19.87 -47.78
N PRO A 65 3.62 19.02 -46.74
CA PRO A 65 2.46 18.19 -46.48
C PRO A 65 1.27 19.10 -46.21
N THR A 66 0.14 18.80 -46.85
CA THR A 66 -1.15 19.42 -46.52
C THR A 66 -1.41 19.19 -45.04
N GLU A 67 -1.38 20.25 -44.24
CA GLU A 67 -1.80 20.22 -42.84
C GLU A 67 -3.24 19.68 -42.82
N THR A 68 -3.36 18.44 -42.35
CA THR A 68 -4.66 17.88 -41.99
C THR A 68 -5.16 18.73 -40.83
N PRO A 69 -6.39 19.27 -40.85
CA PRO A 69 -6.90 20.06 -39.74
C PRO A 69 -6.79 19.21 -38.47
N VAL A 70 -6.01 19.68 -37.50
CA VAL A 70 -6.05 19.13 -36.14
C VAL A 70 -7.50 19.28 -35.68
N PRO A 71 -8.21 18.19 -35.31
CA PRO A 71 -9.56 18.32 -34.78
C PRO A 71 -9.50 19.24 -33.57
N ILE A 72 -10.25 20.34 -33.63
CA ILE A 72 -10.34 21.28 -32.51
C ILE A 72 -11.08 20.53 -31.41
N SER A 73 -10.38 20.16 -30.33
CA SER A 73 -11.03 19.57 -29.17
C SER A 73 -12.16 20.51 -28.70
N PRO A 74 -13.39 20.00 -28.47
CA PRO A 74 -14.47 20.83 -27.96
C PRO A 74 -14.07 21.43 -26.61
N SER A 75 -14.49 22.67 -26.35
CA SER A 75 -14.34 23.30 -25.05
C SER A 75 -15.10 22.47 -24.01
N THR A 76 -14.39 21.92 -23.01
CA THR A 76 -15.00 21.17 -21.89
C THR A 76 -15.62 22.09 -20.85
N THR A 77 -15.31 23.38 -20.87
CA THR A 77 -15.83 24.37 -19.91
C THR A 77 -17.34 24.45 -19.88
N ASP A 78 -18.00 24.30 -21.04
CA ASP A 78 -19.47 24.30 -21.10
C ASP A 78 -20.06 23.03 -20.44
N LEU A 79 -19.36 21.89 -20.55
CA LEU A 79 -19.77 20.64 -19.91
C LEU A 79 -19.61 20.74 -18.39
N GLU A 80 -18.43 21.16 -17.93
CA GLU A 80 -18.13 21.40 -16.51
C GLU A 80 -19.18 22.32 -15.88
N ALA A 81 -19.44 23.48 -16.49
CA ALA A 81 -20.40 24.45 -15.98
C ALA A 81 -21.84 23.91 -15.96
N THR A 82 -22.22 23.13 -16.97
CA THR A 82 -23.56 22.52 -17.04
C THR A 82 -23.78 21.51 -15.92
N ILE A 83 -22.79 20.67 -15.64
CA ILE A 83 -22.90 19.62 -14.62
C ILE A 83 -22.76 20.22 -13.22
N ALA A 84 -21.81 21.14 -13.02
CA ALA A 84 -21.64 21.86 -11.76
C ALA A 84 -22.92 22.61 -11.35
N ALA A 85 -23.64 23.22 -12.30
CA ALA A 85 -24.91 23.90 -12.03
C ALA A 85 -26.05 22.94 -11.59
N GLY A 86 -25.92 21.64 -11.85
CA GLY A 86 -26.86 20.61 -11.46
C GLY A 86 -26.49 19.88 -10.16
N LEU A 87 -25.34 20.17 -9.56
CA LEU A 87 -24.91 19.53 -8.32
C LEU A 87 -25.79 19.97 -7.13
N PRO A 88 -25.95 19.11 -6.11
CA PRO A 88 -26.60 19.50 -4.87
C PRO A 88 -25.90 20.71 -4.24
N PRO A 89 -26.62 21.60 -3.54
CA PRO A 89 -25.99 22.70 -2.84
C PRO A 89 -25.05 22.18 -1.74
N THR A 90 -23.89 22.81 -1.60
CA THR A 90 -23.02 22.62 -0.44
C THR A 90 -23.78 23.00 0.84
N PRO A 91 -23.71 22.19 1.91
CA PRO A 91 -24.29 22.51 3.21
C PRO A 91 -23.86 23.89 3.70
N THR A 92 -24.81 24.62 4.28
CA THR A 92 -24.50 25.90 4.93
C THR A 92 -23.59 25.64 6.15
N PRO A 93 -22.46 26.34 6.28
CA PRO A 93 -21.63 26.25 7.47
C PRO A 93 -22.43 26.53 8.75
N ASP A 94 -22.12 25.80 9.82
CA ASP A 94 -22.72 26.02 11.13
C ASP A 94 -22.30 27.37 11.75
N ALA A 95 -22.75 27.64 12.98
CA ALA A 95 -22.49 28.89 13.67
C ALA A 95 -20.99 29.17 13.91
N ASP A 96 -20.15 28.13 13.88
CA ASP A 96 -18.70 28.22 14.05
C ASP A 96 -17.98 28.31 12.69
N GLY A 97 -18.75 28.38 11.58
CA GLY A 97 -18.23 28.47 10.21
C GLY A 97 -17.82 27.12 9.63
N PHE A 98 -18.21 26.01 10.25
CA PHE A 98 -17.90 24.66 9.79
C PHE A 98 -19.07 24.08 9.00
N GLY A 99 -18.88 23.92 7.69
CA GLY A 99 -19.78 23.15 6.83
C GLY A 99 -19.03 21.94 6.32
N MET A 100 -19.47 20.73 6.68
CA MET A 100 -18.90 19.49 6.14
C MET A 100 -19.79 18.89 5.08
N GLY A 101 -19.17 18.47 3.99
CA GLY A 101 -19.84 17.81 2.87
C GLY A 101 -20.19 18.75 1.72
N GLY A 102 -20.60 18.17 0.61
CA GLY A 102 -20.88 18.87 -0.64
C GLY A 102 -19.66 18.94 -1.55
N PHE A 103 -19.92 18.72 -2.84
CA PHE A 103 -18.87 18.75 -3.85
C PHE A 103 -18.33 20.15 -4.05
N ASP A 104 -17.02 20.26 -4.20
CA ASP A 104 -16.35 21.51 -4.56
C ASP A 104 -16.54 21.83 -6.04
N GLY A 105 -16.65 20.78 -6.88
CA GLY A 105 -16.82 20.93 -8.31
C GLY A 105 -16.97 19.63 -9.07
N VAL A 106 -16.71 19.76 -10.37
CA VAL A 106 -16.66 18.67 -11.33
C VAL A 106 -15.40 18.85 -12.16
N THR A 107 -14.65 17.76 -12.29
CA THR A 107 -13.47 17.71 -13.16
C THR A 107 -13.80 16.93 -14.44
N VAL A 108 -13.29 17.41 -15.57
CA VAL A 108 -13.47 16.78 -16.89
C VAL A 108 -12.12 16.53 -17.55
N LEU A 109 -11.88 15.28 -17.95
CA LEU A 109 -10.64 14.87 -18.62
C LEU A 109 -10.95 14.21 -19.96
N PRO A 110 -10.25 14.56 -21.05
CA PRO A 110 -10.36 13.84 -22.30
C PRO A 110 -9.75 12.44 -22.15
N LEU A 111 -10.39 11.44 -22.76
CA LEU A 111 -9.93 10.07 -22.78
C LEU A 111 -9.36 9.72 -24.15
N THR A 112 -8.35 8.87 -24.14
CA THR A 112 -7.71 8.33 -25.34
C THR A 112 -8.08 6.85 -25.52
N GLY A 113 -8.04 6.34 -26.75
CA GLY A 113 -8.41 4.94 -27.02
C GLY A 113 -9.91 4.64 -26.98
N GLY A 114 -10.27 3.36 -27.08
CA GLY A 114 -11.65 2.88 -27.20
C GLY A 114 -12.01 2.39 -28.62
N SER A 115 -12.73 1.27 -28.70
CA SER A 115 -13.05 0.57 -29.95
C SER A 115 -14.04 1.30 -30.88
N SER A 116 -14.64 2.43 -30.45
CA SER A 116 -15.73 3.09 -31.17
C SER A 116 -15.30 4.27 -32.08
N GLY A 117 -14.06 4.74 -32.00
CA GLY A 117 -13.55 5.86 -32.81
C GLY A 117 -14.15 7.25 -32.49
N SER A 118 -15.10 7.34 -31.56
CA SER A 118 -15.62 8.61 -31.03
C SER A 118 -14.78 9.05 -29.84
N PRO A 119 -14.49 10.36 -29.68
CA PRO A 119 -13.82 10.85 -28.49
C PRO A 119 -14.75 10.71 -27.27
N TYR A 120 -14.15 10.35 -26.13
CA TYR A 120 -14.82 10.27 -24.84
C TYR A 120 -14.16 11.21 -23.84
N TRP A 121 -14.94 11.59 -22.83
CA TRP A 121 -14.48 12.38 -21.70
C TRP A 121 -14.99 11.72 -20.42
N VAL A 122 -14.12 11.66 -19.41
CA VAL A 122 -14.54 11.31 -18.06
C VAL A 122 -14.92 12.61 -17.35
N VAL A 123 -16.01 12.53 -16.60
CA VAL A 123 -16.54 13.58 -15.74
C VAL A 123 -16.69 12.99 -14.35
N PHE A 124 -16.16 13.64 -13.33
CA PHE A 124 -16.29 13.18 -11.94
C PHE A 124 -16.42 14.34 -10.97
N THR A 125 -17.06 14.09 -9.83
CA THR A 125 -17.16 15.08 -8.75
C THR A 125 -15.93 15.07 -7.87
N ASP A 126 -15.48 16.25 -7.45
CA ASP A 126 -14.39 16.45 -6.50
C ASP A 126 -14.88 17.18 -5.23
N GLY A 127 -14.06 17.21 -4.19
CA GLY A 127 -14.40 17.71 -2.86
C GLY A 127 -14.92 16.60 -1.94
N PHE A 128 -15.86 16.93 -1.05
CA PHE A 128 -16.37 16.01 -0.01
C PHE A 128 -17.81 15.57 -0.29
N ARG A 129 -18.17 14.32 -0.02
CA ARG A 129 -19.55 13.86 -0.15
C ARG A 129 -20.45 14.45 0.93
N SER A 130 -21.75 14.56 0.66
CA SER A 130 -22.75 14.86 1.71
C SER A 130 -23.16 13.57 2.42
N PHE A 131 -23.36 13.61 3.74
CA PHE A 131 -23.84 12.46 4.53
C PHE A 131 -25.32 12.54 4.89
N ASP A 132 -25.90 13.74 4.83
CA ASP A 132 -27.32 13.97 5.10
C ASP A 132 -27.91 15.09 4.20
N PRO A 133 -28.70 14.74 3.16
CA PRO A 133 -28.87 13.37 2.66
C PRO A 133 -27.54 12.85 2.07
N LEU A 134 -27.31 11.54 2.17
CA LEU A 134 -26.15 10.90 1.56
C LEU A 134 -26.14 11.18 0.06
N THR A 135 -25.04 11.77 -0.43
CA THR A 135 -24.82 11.99 -1.86
C THR A 135 -23.41 11.59 -2.22
N ASN A 136 -23.27 10.43 -2.85
CA ASN A 136 -21.98 9.84 -3.22
C ASN A 136 -21.32 10.55 -4.39
N HIS A 137 -19.99 10.47 -4.46
CA HIS A 137 -19.26 10.87 -5.66
C HIS A 137 -19.71 10.04 -6.86
N PHE A 138 -19.50 10.57 -8.06
CA PHE A 138 -19.76 9.81 -9.29
C PHE A 138 -18.64 9.97 -10.31
N VAL A 139 -18.54 8.98 -11.19
CA VAL A 139 -17.75 9.02 -12.43
C VAL A 139 -18.69 8.74 -13.58
N ALA A 140 -18.63 9.55 -14.62
CA ALA A 140 -19.48 9.42 -15.80
C ALA A 140 -18.66 9.60 -17.09
N ILE A 141 -19.04 8.86 -18.12
CA ILE A 141 -18.46 8.95 -19.46
C ILE A 141 -19.39 9.76 -20.35
N TYR A 142 -18.84 10.74 -21.02
CA TYR A 142 -19.52 11.60 -21.97
C TYR A 142 -18.91 11.44 -23.36
N THR A 143 -19.74 11.65 -24.38
CA THR A 143 -19.29 11.84 -25.76
C THR A 143 -19.96 13.07 -26.36
N GLN A 144 -19.50 13.48 -27.53
CA GLN A 144 -20.08 14.59 -28.28
C GLN A 144 -20.68 14.10 -29.60
N ALA A 145 -21.98 14.35 -29.79
CA ALA A 145 -22.67 14.08 -31.04
C ALA A 145 -23.47 15.32 -31.48
N ASP A 146 -23.30 15.71 -32.75
CA ASP A 146 -23.92 16.91 -33.33
C ASP A 146 -23.67 18.21 -32.53
N GLY A 147 -22.47 18.35 -31.96
CA GLY A 147 -22.09 19.50 -31.14
C GLY A 147 -22.75 19.55 -29.76
N ARG A 148 -23.41 18.47 -29.32
CA ARG A 148 -24.02 18.36 -27.99
C ARG A 148 -23.37 17.26 -27.17
N TRP A 149 -23.20 17.53 -25.89
CA TRP A 149 -22.75 16.56 -24.90
C TRP A 149 -23.84 15.52 -24.63
N GLN A 150 -23.43 14.26 -24.56
CA GLN A 150 -24.29 13.13 -24.22
C GLN A 150 -23.60 12.28 -23.16
N GLU A 151 -24.27 12.09 -22.03
CA GLU A 151 -23.85 11.09 -21.03
C GLU A 151 -24.08 9.70 -21.62
N VAL A 152 -23.04 8.87 -21.62
CA VAL A 152 -23.06 7.50 -22.14
C VAL A 152 -23.27 6.52 -21.00
N SER A 153 -22.55 6.70 -19.90
CA SER A 153 -22.62 5.85 -18.72
C SER A 153 -22.21 6.62 -17.47
N ARG A 154 -22.68 6.17 -16.31
CA ARG A 154 -22.43 6.77 -14.99
C ARG A 154 -22.36 5.68 -13.94
N LEU A 155 -21.42 5.84 -13.00
CA LEU A 155 -21.31 5.07 -11.77
C LEU A 155 -21.26 6.01 -10.58
N GLU A 156 -21.92 5.60 -9.49
CA GLU A 156 -21.68 6.17 -8.18
C GLU A 156 -20.51 5.45 -7.50
N LEU A 157 -19.76 6.20 -6.70
CA LEU A 157 -18.64 5.72 -5.89
C LEU A 157 -19.08 5.74 -4.44
N GLU A 158 -19.36 4.56 -3.89
CA GLU A 158 -19.96 4.42 -2.55
C GLU A 158 -18.95 4.60 -1.40
N ASN A 159 -17.66 4.36 -1.67
CA ASN A 159 -16.62 4.33 -0.66
C ASN A 159 -15.97 5.69 -0.35
N PRO A 160 -15.55 6.51 -1.34
CA PRO A 160 -14.83 7.73 -1.03
C PRO A 160 -15.73 8.75 -0.33
N ASP A 161 -15.26 9.24 0.81
CA ASP A 161 -15.80 10.45 1.44
C ASP A 161 -15.34 11.70 0.72
N TYR A 162 -14.16 11.66 0.09
CA TYR A 162 -13.64 12.76 -0.71
C TYR A 162 -12.81 12.29 -1.90
N LEU A 163 -12.78 13.14 -2.92
CA LEU A 163 -11.94 12.99 -4.11
C LEU A 163 -11.24 14.31 -4.41
N ASP A 164 -9.93 14.24 -4.66
CA ASP A 164 -9.17 15.35 -5.21
C ASP A 164 -9.51 15.57 -6.70
N PRO A 165 -9.33 16.79 -7.25
CA PRO A 165 -9.47 17.03 -8.70
C PRO A 165 -8.51 16.19 -9.57
N ALA A 166 -7.48 15.58 -8.96
CA ALA A 166 -6.55 14.66 -9.61
C ALA A 166 -6.82 13.17 -9.28
N ALA A 167 -7.93 12.86 -8.59
CA ALA A 167 -8.26 11.53 -8.10
C ALA A 167 -8.48 10.49 -9.21
N VAL A 168 -8.93 10.92 -10.39
CA VAL A 168 -9.21 10.04 -11.52
C VAL A 168 -8.14 10.19 -12.59
N SER A 169 -7.49 9.09 -12.94
CA SER A 169 -6.50 9.03 -14.01
C SER A 169 -6.88 7.95 -15.03
N GLN A 170 -6.57 8.20 -16.31
CA GLN A 170 -6.68 7.15 -17.32
C GLN A 170 -5.45 6.26 -17.27
N VAL A 171 -5.67 4.96 -17.21
CA VAL A 171 -4.65 3.91 -17.13
C VAL A 171 -4.83 2.91 -18.27
N GLN A 172 -3.86 2.01 -18.45
CA GLN A 172 -3.83 1.11 -19.60
C GLN A 172 -3.60 -0.34 -19.16
N ILE A 173 -4.66 -1.09 -18.87
CA ILE A 173 -4.58 -2.52 -18.55
C ILE A 173 -4.55 -3.35 -19.83
N GLU A 174 -5.50 -3.11 -20.74
CA GLU A 174 -5.61 -3.77 -22.03
C GLU A 174 -6.25 -2.83 -23.08
N PRO A 175 -5.99 -3.01 -24.38
CA PRO A 175 -6.25 -1.97 -25.39
C PRO A 175 -7.71 -1.82 -25.85
N ASP A 176 -8.60 -2.78 -25.57
CA ASP A 176 -9.97 -2.81 -26.08
C ASP A 176 -10.94 -1.95 -25.25
N ARG A 177 -10.63 -1.71 -23.96
CA ARG A 177 -11.41 -0.86 -23.05
C ARG A 177 -10.64 0.38 -22.62
N ILE A 178 -11.40 1.39 -22.19
CA ILE A 178 -10.85 2.51 -21.43
C ILE A 178 -10.84 2.13 -19.95
N TRP A 179 -9.69 2.31 -19.29
CA TRP A 179 -9.53 2.03 -17.87
C TRP A 179 -9.30 3.32 -17.09
N LEU A 180 -9.95 3.44 -15.93
CA LEU A 180 -9.83 4.59 -15.05
C LEU A 180 -9.45 4.12 -13.65
N GLU A 181 -8.32 4.59 -13.15
CA GLU A 181 -7.94 4.46 -11.75
C GLU A 181 -8.53 5.63 -10.97
N VAL A 182 -9.20 5.33 -9.86
CA VAL A 182 -9.80 6.31 -8.96
C VAL A 182 -9.21 6.12 -7.57
N MET A 183 -8.49 7.14 -7.09
CA MET A 183 -7.98 7.18 -5.72
C MET A 183 -8.75 8.21 -4.90
N GLY A 184 -9.31 7.77 -3.78
CA GLY A 184 -10.03 8.64 -2.87
C GLY A 184 -9.64 8.40 -1.42
N GLY A 185 -10.31 9.13 -0.53
CA GLY A 185 -10.15 8.91 0.90
C GLY A 185 -11.47 8.74 1.61
N ALA A 186 -11.40 8.07 2.75
CA ALA A 186 -12.53 7.83 3.65
C ALA A 186 -12.13 8.22 5.08
N GLY A 187 -12.96 9.04 5.73
CA GLY A 187 -12.66 9.66 7.00
C GLY A 187 -11.35 10.46 6.96
N ALA A 188 -10.70 10.58 8.11
CA ALA A 188 -9.46 11.35 8.23
C ALA A 188 -8.20 10.59 7.80
N HIS A 189 -8.25 9.26 7.74
CA HIS A 189 -7.06 8.42 7.68
C HIS A 189 -7.11 7.28 6.67
N SER A 190 -8.27 6.96 6.08
CA SER A 190 -8.41 5.79 5.23
C SER A 190 -8.35 6.16 3.75
N GLY A 191 -7.91 5.23 2.92
CA GLY A 191 -7.89 5.34 1.46
C GLY A 191 -8.94 4.46 0.80
N THR A 192 -9.39 4.87 -0.37
CA THR A 192 -10.24 4.08 -1.26
C THR A 192 -9.59 3.99 -2.63
N TYR A 193 -9.76 2.85 -3.28
CA TYR A 193 -9.26 2.58 -4.61
C TYR A 193 -10.35 1.93 -5.44
N ASP A 194 -10.66 2.47 -6.60
CA ASP A 194 -11.52 1.84 -7.59
C ASP A 194 -10.80 1.77 -8.94
N LEU A 195 -10.91 0.63 -9.62
CA LEU A 195 -10.53 0.47 -11.02
C LEU A 195 -11.79 0.24 -11.83
N LEU A 196 -12.03 1.14 -12.78
CA LEU A 196 -13.21 1.12 -13.63
C LEU A 196 -12.82 0.79 -15.07
N SER A 197 -13.61 -0.03 -15.75
CA SER A 197 -13.49 -0.24 -17.20
C SER A 197 -14.73 0.24 -17.97
N PHE A 198 -14.49 0.75 -19.17
CA PHE A 198 -15.52 1.19 -20.09
C PHE A 198 -15.34 0.53 -21.46
N ASP A 199 -16.36 -0.21 -21.89
CA ASP A 199 -16.37 -1.01 -23.13
C ASP A 199 -16.90 -0.27 -24.37
N GLY A 200 -17.07 1.05 -24.27
CA GLY A 200 -17.72 1.89 -25.29
C GLY A 200 -19.21 2.13 -25.06
N GLN A 201 -19.84 1.41 -24.13
CA GLN A 201 -21.26 1.55 -23.78
C GLN A 201 -21.50 1.67 -22.28
N THR A 202 -20.83 0.84 -21.47
CA THR A 202 -21.08 0.73 -20.03
C THR A 202 -19.79 0.90 -19.25
N LEU A 203 -19.80 1.82 -18.28
CA LEU A 203 -18.76 1.96 -17.26
C LEU A 203 -19.06 0.97 -16.13
N ARG A 204 -18.06 0.21 -15.68
CA ARG A 204 -18.20 -0.83 -14.66
C ARG A 204 -17.15 -0.70 -13.58
N HIS A 205 -17.49 -1.17 -12.38
CA HIS A 205 -16.53 -1.45 -11.31
C HIS A 205 -15.87 -2.80 -11.59
N ASP A 206 -14.55 -2.80 -11.80
CA ASP A 206 -13.76 -4.04 -11.96
C ASP A 206 -13.02 -4.40 -10.67
N VAL A 207 -12.51 -3.38 -9.96
CA VAL A 207 -11.91 -3.53 -8.62
C VAL A 207 -12.38 -2.41 -7.72
N THR A 208 -12.67 -2.75 -6.46
CA THR A 208 -12.99 -1.80 -5.40
C THR A 208 -12.26 -2.25 -4.15
N HIS A 209 -11.51 -1.35 -3.52
CA HIS A 209 -10.68 -1.64 -2.36
C HIS A 209 -10.67 -0.51 -1.35
N PHE A 210 -10.50 -0.87 -0.08
CA PHE A 210 -10.41 0.04 1.05
C PHE A 210 -9.18 -0.31 1.87
N THR A 211 -8.47 0.72 2.32
CA THR A 211 -7.31 0.58 3.20
C THR A 211 -7.40 1.57 4.35
N SER A 212 -6.91 1.19 5.52
CA SER A 212 -6.88 2.04 6.71
C SER A 212 -5.83 3.17 6.63
N SER A 213 -5.09 3.25 5.52
CA SER A 213 -4.19 4.37 5.19
C SER A 213 -4.26 4.72 3.70
N PRO A 214 -4.23 6.00 3.28
CA PRO A 214 -4.25 6.36 1.86
C PRO A 214 -2.95 5.99 1.14
N GLY A 215 -3.05 5.80 -0.19
CA GLY A 215 -1.90 5.86 -1.10
C GLY A 215 -1.10 4.58 -1.31
N GLY A 216 -1.50 3.44 -0.74
CA GLY A 216 -0.79 2.17 -0.92
C GLY A 216 -1.17 1.38 -2.19
N SER A 217 -2.40 1.57 -2.70
CA SER A 217 -2.88 0.85 -3.90
C SER A 217 -2.56 1.65 -5.17
N ARG A 218 -2.14 0.96 -6.23
CA ARG A 218 -1.67 1.58 -7.48
C ARG A 218 -1.64 0.60 -8.64
N ILE A 219 -1.40 1.12 -9.83
CA ILE A 219 -1.10 0.32 -11.02
C ILE A 219 0.39 0.36 -11.33
N GLU A 220 1.00 -0.82 -11.52
CA GLU A 220 2.44 -0.97 -11.76
C GLU A 220 2.71 -2.28 -12.54
N ASP A 221 3.65 -2.26 -13.49
CA ASP A 221 4.15 -3.49 -14.13
C ASP A 221 5.14 -4.17 -13.18
N LEU A 222 4.66 -5.15 -12.41
CA LEU A 222 5.42 -5.74 -11.30
C LEU A 222 6.38 -6.83 -11.77
N ASN A 223 6.01 -7.55 -12.83
CA ASN A 223 6.79 -8.68 -13.36
C ASN A 223 7.66 -8.31 -14.59
N GLU A 224 7.66 -7.02 -14.98
CA GLU A 224 8.39 -6.44 -16.11
C GLU A 224 8.00 -7.05 -17.47
N ASP A 225 6.75 -7.49 -17.64
CA ASP A 225 6.26 -8.06 -18.91
C ASP A 225 5.66 -7.03 -19.89
N GLY A 226 5.55 -5.77 -19.45
CA GLY A 226 5.00 -4.66 -20.22
C GLY A 226 3.49 -4.46 -20.09
N SER A 227 2.80 -5.33 -19.36
CA SER A 227 1.39 -5.19 -18.97
C SER A 227 1.32 -4.80 -17.50
N PRO A 228 0.65 -3.69 -17.15
CA PRO A 228 0.59 -3.28 -15.77
C PRO A 228 -0.43 -4.08 -14.97
N ASP A 229 -0.14 -4.25 -13.69
CA ASP A 229 -0.91 -5.00 -12.72
C ASP A 229 -1.55 -4.07 -11.69
N VAL A 230 -2.60 -4.56 -11.03
CA VAL A 230 -3.28 -3.85 -9.96
C VAL A 230 -2.71 -4.31 -8.62
N LEU A 231 -2.02 -3.39 -7.94
CA LEU A 231 -1.54 -3.59 -6.58
C LEU A 231 -2.57 -3.01 -5.59
N LEU A 232 -3.13 -3.87 -4.75
CA LEU A 232 -3.99 -3.48 -3.64
C LEU A 232 -3.24 -3.57 -2.32
N ASP A 233 -3.33 -2.52 -1.52
CA ASP A 233 -2.65 -2.42 -0.23
C ASP A 233 -3.50 -3.01 0.89
N LEU A 234 -3.07 -4.15 1.42
CA LEU A 234 -3.67 -4.87 2.54
C LEU A 234 -2.87 -4.68 3.84
N THR A 235 -1.95 -3.71 3.87
CA THR A 235 -1.11 -3.45 5.03
C THR A 235 -1.96 -3.16 6.27
N GLU A 236 -1.65 -3.83 7.38
CA GLU A 236 -2.19 -3.45 8.67
C GLU A 236 -1.37 -2.27 9.23
N TYR A 237 -1.95 -1.08 9.19
CA TYR A 237 -1.35 0.16 9.68
C TYR A 237 -1.55 0.39 11.18
N TYR A 238 -2.42 -0.39 11.82
CA TYR A 238 -2.84 -0.25 13.21
C TYR A 238 -2.37 -1.45 14.04
N VAL A 239 -1.14 -1.91 13.78
CA VAL A 239 -0.48 -2.99 14.57
C VAL A 239 -0.57 -2.71 16.07
N PHE A 240 -0.39 -1.45 16.46
CA PHE A 240 -0.68 -0.93 17.80
C PHE A 240 -1.65 0.24 17.72
N CYS A 241 -1.26 1.33 17.07
CA CYS A 241 -2.09 2.52 16.93
C CYS A 241 -1.78 3.27 15.64
N TYR A 242 -2.73 4.11 15.18
CA TYR A 242 -2.59 4.85 13.91
C TYR A 242 -1.32 5.72 13.80
N ALA A 243 -0.86 6.26 14.93
CA ALA A 243 0.32 7.13 15.01
C ALA A 243 1.60 6.38 15.45
N CYS A 244 1.49 5.08 15.76
CA CYS A 244 2.60 4.27 16.25
C CYS A 244 3.56 3.90 15.12
N GLY A 245 3.07 3.89 13.88
CA GLY A 245 3.84 3.68 12.65
C GLY A 245 4.36 2.26 12.43
N ALA A 246 4.23 1.35 13.39
CA ALA A 246 4.47 -0.08 13.18
C ALA A 246 3.43 -0.63 12.20
N ARG A 247 3.89 -1.34 11.17
CA ARG A 247 3.05 -1.83 10.06
C ARG A 247 3.32 -3.29 9.78
N TYR A 248 2.29 -4.04 9.44
CA TYR A 248 2.42 -5.38 8.86
C TYR A 248 2.09 -5.28 7.37
N ILE A 249 3.14 -5.16 6.55
CA ILE A 249 3.03 -4.87 5.12
C ILE A 249 2.44 -6.05 4.33
N GLN A 250 1.34 -5.84 3.61
CA GLN A 250 0.76 -6.90 2.79
C GLN A 250 0.12 -6.31 1.54
N TYR A 251 0.26 -7.02 0.42
CA TYR A 251 -0.34 -6.64 -0.84
C TYR A 251 -1.09 -7.80 -1.47
N GLN A 252 -2.12 -7.46 -2.24
CA GLN A 252 -2.77 -8.35 -3.19
C GLN A 252 -2.48 -7.82 -4.59
N VAL A 253 -2.08 -8.70 -5.49
CA VAL A 253 -1.77 -8.35 -6.88
C VAL A 253 -2.80 -9.00 -7.78
N LEU A 254 -3.42 -8.21 -8.65
CA LEU A 254 -4.31 -8.71 -9.70
C LEU A 254 -3.68 -8.43 -11.06
N SER A 255 -3.63 -9.44 -11.92
CA SER A 255 -3.15 -9.32 -13.29
C SER A 255 -4.24 -9.67 -14.29
N TRP A 256 -4.18 -9.07 -15.47
CA TRP A 256 -5.16 -9.31 -16.54
C TRP A 256 -4.84 -10.59 -17.31
N ASP A 257 -5.73 -11.57 -17.28
CA ASP A 257 -5.52 -12.87 -17.93
C ASP A 257 -6.02 -12.94 -19.38
N GLY A 258 -6.52 -11.83 -19.93
CA GLY A 258 -7.16 -11.76 -21.24
C GLY A 258 -8.69 -11.71 -21.18
N GLU A 259 -9.31 -12.19 -20.10
CA GLU A 259 -10.75 -12.17 -19.88
C GLU A 259 -11.16 -11.27 -18.70
N GLY A 260 -10.35 -11.27 -17.63
CA GLY A 260 -10.60 -10.53 -16.40
C GLY A 260 -9.33 -10.30 -15.57
N LEU A 261 -9.50 -9.56 -14.47
CA LEU A 261 -8.47 -9.44 -13.44
C LEU A 261 -8.54 -10.66 -12.51
N SER A 262 -7.40 -11.32 -12.36
CA SER A 262 -7.24 -12.52 -11.54
C SER A 262 -6.09 -12.31 -10.55
N GLU A 263 -6.28 -12.78 -9.31
CA GLU A 263 -5.22 -12.69 -8.29
C GLU A 263 -4.01 -13.52 -8.70
N VAL A 264 -2.83 -12.92 -8.54
CA VAL A 264 -1.55 -13.61 -8.69
C VAL A 264 -1.04 -13.99 -7.32
N SER A 265 -0.72 -15.28 -7.16
CA SER A 265 -0.17 -15.83 -5.93
C SER A 265 1.16 -16.52 -6.20
N LEU A 266 1.98 -16.65 -5.16
CA LEU A 266 3.21 -17.44 -5.21
C LEU A 266 2.88 -18.86 -5.70
N THR A 267 3.60 -19.30 -6.73
CA THR A 267 3.27 -20.53 -7.46
C THR A 267 4.49 -21.44 -7.58
N PRO A 268 4.41 -22.70 -7.14
CA PRO A 268 5.49 -23.65 -7.34
C PRO A 268 5.66 -24.01 -8.82
N LEU A 269 6.90 -24.17 -9.27
CA LEU A 269 7.19 -24.64 -10.63
C LEU A 269 6.71 -26.09 -10.84
N PRO A 270 6.27 -26.45 -12.08
CA PRO A 270 5.83 -27.81 -12.38
C PRO A 270 7.00 -28.82 -12.34
N GLU A 271 6.69 -30.10 -12.12
CA GLU A 271 7.67 -31.21 -12.11
C GLU A 271 8.51 -31.33 -13.39
N THR A 272 8.06 -30.73 -14.49
CA THR A 272 8.78 -30.69 -15.77
C THR A 272 9.91 -29.65 -15.80
N ALA A 273 9.95 -28.71 -14.85
CA ALA A 273 10.99 -27.69 -14.77
C ALA A 273 12.35 -28.30 -14.34
N PRO A 274 13.49 -27.69 -14.74
CA PRO A 274 14.80 -28.15 -14.31
C PRO A 274 14.91 -28.21 -12.78
N ALA A 275 15.34 -29.36 -12.24
CA ALA A 275 15.36 -29.59 -10.80
C ALA A 275 16.07 -28.49 -9.99
N PRO A 276 17.27 -27.99 -10.38
CA PRO A 276 17.92 -26.92 -9.62
C PRO A 276 17.11 -25.61 -9.53
N LEU A 277 16.40 -25.24 -10.60
CA LEU A 277 15.54 -24.05 -10.63
C LEU A 277 14.31 -24.29 -9.75
N ARG A 278 13.63 -25.42 -9.97
CA ARG A 278 12.44 -25.82 -9.21
C ARG A 278 12.69 -25.88 -7.71
N ASP A 279 13.79 -26.49 -7.28
CA ASP A 279 14.15 -26.66 -5.88
C ASP A 279 14.45 -25.31 -5.18
N LEU A 280 14.97 -24.31 -5.92
CA LEU A 280 15.19 -22.96 -5.38
C LEU A 280 13.88 -22.17 -5.34
N THR A 281 13.09 -22.21 -6.42
CA THR A 281 11.81 -21.50 -6.47
C THR A 281 10.83 -22.04 -5.42
N HIS A 282 10.69 -23.36 -5.27
CA HIS A 282 9.82 -23.95 -4.25
C HIS A 282 10.22 -23.51 -2.85
N ARG A 283 11.52 -23.53 -2.54
CA ARG A 283 12.01 -23.09 -1.24
C ARG A 283 11.75 -21.61 -0.97
N ALA A 284 11.93 -20.75 -1.97
CA ALA A 284 11.64 -19.33 -1.83
C ALA A 284 10.15 -19.08 -1.58
N VAL A 285 9.27 -19.83 -2.26
CA VAL A 285 7.82 -19.80 -2.02
C VAL A 285 7.50 -20.25 -0.59
N ASP A 286 8.00 -21.42 -0.16
CA ASP A 286 7.78 -21.93 1.19
C ASP A 286 8.27 -20.93 2.27
N GLN A 287 9.44 -20.32 2.06
CA GLN A 287 10.00 -19.30 2.95
C GLN A 287 9.10 -18.07 3.06
N ALA A 288 8.63 -17.54 1.93
CA ALA A 288 7.72 -16.40 1.91
C ALA A 288 6.39 -16.71 2.61
N GLU A 289 5.80 -17.88 2.34
CA GLU A 289 4.58 -18.35 3.00
C GLU A 289 4.76 -18.53 4.51
N ALA A 290 5.98 -18.86 4.96
CA ALA A 290 6.33 -18.96 6.37
C ALA A 290 6.70 -17.62 7.03
N GLY A 291 6.62 -16.50 6.30
CA GLY A 291 6.98 -15.17 6.78
C GLY A 291 8.48 -14.88 6.83
N LEU A 292 9.32 -15.74 6.24
CA LEU A 292 10.78 -15.59 6.16
C LEU A 292 11.18 -14.81 4.91
N TRP A 293 10.67 -13.58 4.80
CA TRP A 293 10.78 -12.74 3.59
C TRP A 293 12.23 -12.43 3.21
N ARG A 294 13.09 -12.17 4.20
CA ARG A 294 14.54 -12.01 3.97
C ARG A 294 15.14 -13.23 3.26
N ASP A 295 14.92 -14.42 3.80
CA ASP A 295 15.47 -15.67 3.24
C ASP A 295 14.86 -16.00 1.88
N ALA A 296 13.56 -15.73 1.71
CA ALA A 296 12.85 -15.91 0.45
C ALA A 296 13.46 -15.03 -0.64
N GLN A 297 13.78 -13.76 -0.34
CA GLN A 297 14.41 -12.84 -1.28
C GLN A 297 15.83 -13.28 -1.66
N GLU A 298 16.63 -13.71 -0.68
CA GLU A 298 17.96 -14.28 -0.94
C GLU A 298 17.89 -15.54 -1.81
N THR A 299 16.90 -16.39 -1.58
CA THR A 299 16.72 -17.67 -2.29
C THR A 299 16.18 -17.47 -3.71
N ILE A 300 15.19 -16.59 -3.90
CA ILE A 300 14.63 -16.33 -5.24
C ILE A 300 15.66 -15.65 -6.15
N THR A 301 16.54 -14.82 -5.59
CA THR A 301 17.67 -14.22 -6.33
C THR A 301 18.60 -15.30 -6.91
N GLN A 302 18.80 -16.42 -6.20
CA GLN A 302 19.57 -17.56 -6.72
C GLN A 302 18.84 -18.28 -7.86
N ALA A 303 17.51 -18.39 -7.79
CA ALA A 303 16.70 -18.99 -8.86
C ALA A 303 16.78 -18.17 -10.16
N VAL A 304 16.71 -16.84 -10.05
CA VAL A 304 16.85 -15.91 -11.20
C VAL A 304 18.20 -16.08 -11.91
N ALA A 305 19.27 -16.36 -11.17
CA ALA A 305 20.59 -16.60 -11.75
C ALA A 305 20.68 -17.89 -12.59
N LEU A 306 19.74 -18.83 -12.43
CA LEU A 306 19.66 -20.05 -13.23
C LEU A 306 18.82 -19.86 -14.50
N ASP A 307 17.62 -19.29 -14.35
CA ASP A 307 16.70 -19.00 -15.47
C ASP A 307 15.66 -17.95 -15.06
N GLY A 308 16.05 -16.68 -15.13
CA GLY A 308 15.17 -15.54 -14.82
C GLY A 308 14.26 -15.11 -15.97
N GLN A 309 13.90 -16.01 -16.89
CA GLN A 309 12.95 -15.72 -17.98
C GLN A 309 11.70 -16.61 -17.93
N ASP A 310 11.64 -17.56 -16.99
CA ASP A 310 10.42 -18.35 -16.76
C ASP A 310 9.31 -17.45 -16.18
N PRO A 311 8.12 -17.38 -16.79
CA PRO A 311 7.06 -16.49 -16.32
C PRO A 311 6.59 -16.75 -14.87
N VAL A 312 6.62 -18.00 -14.41
CA VAL A 312 6.28 -18.33 -13.02
C VAL A 312 7.36 -17.85 -12.07
N VAL A 313 8.64 -17.97 -12.48
CA VAL A 313 9.76 -17.42 -11.71
C VAL A 313 9.66 -15.90 -11.64
N ASN A 314 9.38 -15.21 -12.74
CA ASN A 314 9.23 -13.75 -12.77
C ASN A 314 8.14 -13.28 -11.81
N TRP A 315 6.99 -13.95 -11.80
CA TRP A 315 5.92 -13.64 -10.86
C TRP A 315 6.31 -13.87 -9.40
N ASN A 316 6.95 -15.00 -9.09
CA ASN A 316 7.43 -15.25 -7.73
C ASN A 316 8.48 -14.22 -7.28
N VAL A 317 9.36 -13.79 -8.20
CA VAL A 317 10.34 -12.73 -7.94
C VAL A 317 9.63 -11.42 -7.63
N ALA A 318 8.67 -11.01 -8.46
CA ALA A 318 7.90 -9.78 -8.27
C ALA A 318 7.22 -9.75 -6.90
N LEU A 319 6.46 -10.81 -6.58
CA LEU A 319 5.72 -10.90 -5.32
C LEU A 319 6.63 -10.95 -4.08
N ILE A 320 7.71 -11.72 -4.12
CA ILE A 320 8.66 -11.81 -3.00
C ILE A 320 9.38 -10.49 -2.80
N ARG A 321 9.87 -9.86 -3.88
CA ARG A 321 10.61 -8.59 -3.78
C ARG A 321 9.72 -7.47 -3.27
N LEU A 322 8.51 -7.33 -3.81
CA LEU A 322 7.52 -6.37 -3.34
C LEU A 322 7.33 -6.43 -1.82
N HIS A 323 7.09 -7.63 -1.27
CA HIS A 323 6.87 -7.78 0.17
C HIS A 323 8.16 -7.65 0.98
N ALA A 324 9.26 -8.25 0.52
CA ALA A 324 10.52 -8.25 1.26
C ALA A 324 11.14 -6.85 1.34
N GLU A 325 11.17 -6.10 0.23
CA GLU A 325 11.77 -4.77 0.17
C GLU A 325 10.99 -3.78 1.05
N GLU A 326 9.66 -3.73 0.94
CA GLU A 326 8.81 -2.87 1.77
C GLU A 326 8.89 -3.24 3.27
N ARG A 327 8.93 -4.55 3.59
CA ARG A 327 9.12 -5.00 4.99
C ARG A 327 10.49 -4.65 5.54
N ALA A 328 11.54 -4.69 4.71
CA ALA A 328 12.89 -4.31 5.11
C ALA A 328 12.98 -2.81 5.43
N GLU A 329 12.22 -1.98 4.71
CA GLU A 329 12.16 -0.53 4.94
C GLU A 329 11.27 -0.16 6.14
N ALA A 330 10.17 -0.88 6.36
CA ALA A 330 9.21 -0.64 7.44
C ALA A 330 9.64 -1.18 8.83
N ARG A 331 10.92 -1.49 9.04
CA ARG A 331 11.42 -2.05 10.32
C ARG A 331 11.45 -1.02 11.45
N GLU A 332 11.75 0.22 11.12
CA GLU A 332 11.47 1.36 11.99
C GLU A 332 9.98 1.67 11.86
N PRO A 333 9.20 1.91 12.92
CA PRO A 333 9.51 2.59 14.20
C PRO A 333 9.54 1.70 15.45
N TYR A 334 9.42 0.38 15.28
CA TYR A 334 9.56 -0.57 16.39
C TYR A 334 10.38 -1.79 15.93
N PRO A 335 11.73 -1.68 15.97
CA PRO A 335 12.65 -2.64 15.34
C PRO A 335 12.48 -4.08 15.80
N LEU A 336 12.07 -4.33 17.04
CA LEU A 336 11.85 -5.69 17.53
C LEU A 336 10.81 -6.42 16.66
N LEU A 337 9.61 -5.84 16.54
CA LEU A 337 8.55 -6.45 15.75
C LEU A 337 8.77 -6.28 14.25
N GLY A 338 9.35 -5.16 13.81
CA GLY A 338 9.68 -4.92 12.41
C GLY A 338 10.61 -5.98 11.83
N ASN A 339 11.66 -6.37 12.57
CA ASN A 339 12.55 -7.46 12.16
C ASN A 339 11.85 -8.83 12.18
N VAL A 340 10.96 -9.09 13.15
CA VAL A 340 10.13 -10.31 13.16
C VAL A 340 9.22 -10.39 11.93
N PHE A 341 8.56 -9.29 11.57
CA PHE A 341 7.71 -9.19 10.38
C PHE A 341 8.47 -9.30 9.06
N TYR A 342 9.75 -8.95 9.04
CA TYR A 342 10.65 -9.18 7.90
C TYR A 342 11.19 -10.63 7.84
N GLY A 343 11.00 -11.39 8.91
CA GLY A 343 11.52 -12.74 9.06
C GLY A 343 12.99 -12.81 9.49
N ASP A 344 13.60 -11.68 9.89
CA ASP A 344 14.98 -11.62 10.40
C ASP A 344 15.00 -11.73 11.93
N TYR A 345 14.77 -12.94 12.42
CA TYR A 345 14.72 -13.21 13.87
C TYR A 345 16.06 -12.93 14.57
N GLU A 346 17.18 -13.04 13.86
CA GLU A 346 18.49 -12.72 14.40
C GLU A 346 18.62 -11.21 14.63
N ALA A 347 18.20 -10.38 13.67
CA ALA A 347 18.16 -8.94 13.85
C ALA A 347 17.16 -8.50 14.93
N ALA A 348 16.03 -9.22 15.10
CA ALA A 348 15.12 -9.00 16.21
C ALA A 348 15.78 -9.32 17.57
N LEU A 349 16.58 -10.40 17.64
CA LEU A 349 17.34 -10.78 18.82
C LEU A 349 18.42 -9.74 19.18
N GLU A 350 19.08 -9.15 18.19
CA GLU A 350 20.02 -8.04 18.39
C GLU A 350 19.41 -6.86 19.15
N VAL A 351 18.10 -6.60 18.99
CA VAL A 351 17.39 -5.54 19.75
C VAL A 351 17.33 -5.87 21.25
N MET A 352 17.34 -7.15 21.62
CA MET A 352 17.25 -7.61 23.01
C MET A 352 18.62 -7.68 23.71
N ARG A 353 19.70 -7.98 22.96
CA ARG A 353 21.06 -8.17 23.49
C ARG A 353 21.63 -7.03 24.37
N PRO A 354 21.26 -5.75 24.20
CA PRO A 354 21.74 -4.68 25.07
C PRO A 354 21.24 -4.75 26.52
N TYR A 355 20.19 -5.53 26.80
CA TYR A 355 19.54 -5.59 28.10
C TYR A 355 19.96 -6.83 28.89
N SER A 356 19.98 -6.72 30.22
CA SER A 356 20.13 -7.88 31.11
C SER A 356 18.89 -8.79 31.06
N VAL A 357 19.04 -10.05 31.46
CA VAL A 357 17.92 -10.98 31.51
C VAL A 357 16.84 -10.54 32.50
N GLU A 358 17.25 -9.92 33.61
CA GLU A 358 16.33 -9.30 34.57
C GLU A 358 15.51 -8.16 33.96
N GLU A 359 16.08 -7.38 33.05
CA GLU A 359 15.38 -6.31 32.33
C GLU A 359 14.47 -6.88 31.22
N ILE A 360 14.91 -7.92 30.51
CA ILE A 360 14.14 -8.54 29.42
C ILE A 360 12.86 -9.21 29.94
N PHE A 361 12.95 -9.95 31.05
CA PHE A 361 11.81 -10.66 31.64
C PHE A 361 11.13 -9.88 32.77
N GLY A 362 11.69 -8.74 33.17
CA GLY A 362 11.10 -7.85 34.18
C GLY A 362 9.86 -7.13 33.67
N GLN A 363 9.02 -6.68 34.60
CA GLN A 363 7.92 -5.76 34.31
C GLN A 363 8.08 -4.48 35.16
N PRO A 364 8.23 -3.30 34.54
CA PRO A 364 8.26 -3.06 33.10
C PRO A 364 9.58 -3.53 32.44
N THR A 365 9.49 -4.03 31.20
CA THR A 365 10.66 -4.32 30.35
C THR A 365 10.95 -3.13 29.44
N PRO A 366 12.21 -2.74 29.21
CA PRO A 366 12.57 -1.66 28.28
C PRO A 366 12.27 -1.99 26.81
N LEU A 367 12.00 -3.27 26.50
CA LEU A 367 11.55 -3.68 25.16
C LEU A 367 10.12 -3.21 24.84
N VAL A 368 9.36 -2.82 25.86
CA VAL A 368 7.97 -2.35 25.75
C VAL A 368 7.84 -0.93 26.29
N ASN A 369 8.43 -0.66 27.45
CA ASN A 369 8.32 0.64 28.11
C ASN A 369 9.01 1.73 27.27
N GLU A 370 8.33 2.87 27.12
CA GLU A 370 8.72 4.00 26.27
C GLU A 370 8.85 3.65 24.77
N THR A 371 8.19 2.58 24.33
CA THR A 371 8.08 2.20 22.92
C THR A 371 6.63 2.30 22.43
N PRO A 372 6.37 2.24 21.11
CA PRO A 372 5.01 2.18 20.58
C PRO A 372 4.17 1.00 21.09
N ALA A 373 4.80 -0.06 21.61
CA ALA A 373 4.13 -1.24 22.14
C ALA A 373 3.63 -1.10 23.59
N MET A 374 3.91 0.02 24.28
CA MET A 374 3.44 0.22 25.66
C MET A 374 1.90 0.18 25.72
N GLY A 375 1.35 -0.70 26.57
CA GLY A 375 -0.10 -0.91 26.68
C GLY A 375 -0.70 -1.82 25.61
N TRP A 376 0.14 -2.37 24.72
CA TRP A 376 -0.20 -3.33 23.66
C TRP A 376 0.57 -4.64 23.84
N GLU A 377 0.93 -4.99 25.08
CA GLU A 377 1.69 -6.20 25.38
C GLU A 377 1.00 -7.50 24.90
N PRO A 378 -0.33 -7.66 25.04
CA PRO A 378 -1.04 -8.80 24.47
C PRO A 378 -0.92 -8.88 22.95
N GLU A 379 -1.10 -7.77 22.24
CA GLU A 379 -1.04 -7.70 20.78
C GLU A 379 0.39 -7.93 20.28
N LEU A 380 1.39 -7.32 20.92
CA LEU A 380 2.81 -7.56 20.62
C LEU A 380 3.15 -9.05 20.78
N SER A 381 2.73 -9.66 21.89
CA SER A 381 2.94 -11.07 22.16
C SER A 381 2.33 -11.94 21.05
N GLN A 382 1.08 -11.66 20.68
CA GLN A 382 0.38 -12.40 19.64
C GLN A 382 1.04 -12.25 18.27
N TRP A 383 1.42 -11.02 17.87
CA TRP A 383 2.11 -10.78 16.59
C TRP A 383 3.42 -11.55 16.47
N ILE A 384 4.23 -11.61 17.54
CA ILE A 384 5.48 -12.38 17.54
C ILE A 384 5.18 -13.88 17.46
N ILE A 385 4.19 -14.38 18.22
CA ILE A 385 3.82 -15.80 18.21
C ILE A 385 3.32 -16.24 16.84
N ASP A 386 2.45 -15.45 16.20
CA ASP A 386 1.87 -15.75 14.90
C ASP A 386 2.90 -15.66 13.77
N SER A 387 3.90 -14.79 13.89
CA SER A 387 5.01 -14.73 12.94
C SER A 387 5.99 -15.89 13.13
N ALA A 388 6.37 -16.18 14.37
CA ALA A 388 7.39 -17.18 14.70
C ALA A 388 6.92 -18.63 14.48
N THR A 389 5.62 -18.89 14.64
CA THR A 389 5.08 -20.25 14.53
C THR A 389 5.25 -20.88 13.14
N PRO A 390 4.80 -20.25 12.03
CA PRO A 390 5.02 -20.80 10.70
C PRO A 390 6.51 -20.83 10.32
N ALA A 391 7.29 -19.82 10.71
CA ALA A 391 8.74 -19.80 10.53
C ALA A 391 9.41 -21.05 11.16
N LEU A 392 9.03 -21.41 12.39
CA LEU A 392 9.54 -22.59 13.09
C LEU A 392 9.01 -23.93 12.53
N GLN A 393 7.85 -23.93 11.87
CA GLN A 393 7.36 -25.12 11.16
C GLN A 393 8.22 -25.42 9.93
N LEU A 394 8.68 -24.38 9.23
CA LEU A 394 9.55 -24.52 8.07
C LEU A 394 11.02 -24.73 8.46
N GLN A 395 11.52 -23.94 9.41
CA GLN A 395 12.90 -23.95 9.91
C GLN A 395 12.94 -24.27 11.42
N PRO A 396 12.88 -25.57 11.81
CA PRO A 396 12.81 -25.99 13.22
C PRO A 396 14.13 -25.83 13.99
N ASP A 397 15.20 -25.35 13.34
CA ASP A 397 16.50 -25.04 13.92
C ASP A 397 16.74 -23.53 14.11
N LEU A 398 15.73 -22.68 13.85
CA LEU A 398 15.81 -21.24 14.02
C LEU A 398 15.75 -20.83 15.50
N ALA A 399 16.90 -20.89 16.18
CA ALA A 399 17.02 -20.67 17.62
C ALA A 399 16.48 -19.31 18.09
N ALA A 400 16.75 -18.23 17.34
CA ALA A 400 16.26 -16.89 17.66
C ALA A 400 14.73 -16.79 17.64
N ALA A 401 14.05 -17.48 16.71
CA ALA A 401 12.59 -17.50 16.66
C ALA A 401 11.98 -18.24 17.86
N TYR A 402 12.59 -19.34 18.31
CA TYR A 402 12.21 -19.96 19.59
C TYR A 402 12.35 -18.98 20.75
N PHE A 403 13.49 -18.28 20.84
CA PHE A 403 13.72 -17.33 21.93
C PHE A 403 12.67 -16.21 21.97
N LEU A 404 12.42 -15.57 20.83
CA LEU A 404 11.45 -14.48 20.69
C LEU A 404 10.03 -14.93 20.99
N ARG A 405 9.62 -16.12 20.50
CA ARG A 405 8.31 -16.69 20.81
C ARG A 405 8.16 -17.03 22.30
N GLY A 406 9.21 -17.58 22.92
CA GLY A 406 9.23 -17.87 24.35
C GLY A 406 9.13 -16.59 25.19
N TRP A 407 9.87 -15.54 24.82
CA TRP A 407 9.77 -14.22 25.46
C TRP A 407 8.37 -13.61 25.30
N ALA A 408 7.80 -13.65 24.10
CA ALA A 408 6.46 -13.14 23.83
C ALA A 408 5.39 -13.84 24.70
N ARG A 409 5.48 -15.16 24.87
CA ARG A 409 4.59 -15.91 25.77
C ARG A 409 4.76 -15.49 27.23
N HIS A 410 6.00 -15.36 27.68
CA HIS A 410 6.31 -14.92 29.05
C HIS A 410 5.80 -13.51 29.34
N LEU A 411 5.86 -12.60 28.35
CA LEU A 411 5.46 -11.20 28.48
C LEU A 411 4.02 -11.05 29.01
N THR A 412 3.10 -11.90 28.53
CA THR A 412 1.67 -11.86 28.91
C THR A 412 1.31 -12.90 29.97
N ASN A 413 2.06 -14.00 30.03
CA ASN A 413 1.87 -15.06 31.01
C ASN A 413 3.23 -15.59 31.52
N PRO A 414 3.79 -15.00 32.60
CA PRO A 414 5.09 -15.40 33.14
C PRO A 414 5.19 -16.88 33.55
N ASP A 415 4.06 -17.49 33.89
CA ASP A 415 3.96 -18.89 34.31
C ASP A 415 3.68 -19.85 33.13
N ASP A 416 3.72 -19.40 31.87
CA ASP A 416 3.49 -20.27 30.70
C ASP A 416 4.61 -21.32 30.57
N PRO A 417 4.32 -22.63 30.73
CA PRO A 417 5.32 -23.67 30.56
C PRO A 417 5.87 -23.73 29.13
N GLU A 418 5.11 -23.29 28.12
CA GLU A 418 5.56 -23.23 26.74
C GLU A 418 6.61 -22.13 26.53
N ALA A 419 6.56 -21.05 27.31
CA ALA A 419 7.59 -20.01 27.28
C ALA A 419 8.95 -20.60 27.67
N LEU A 420 9.04 -21.29 28.82
CA LEU A 420 10.27 -21.93 29.26
C LEU A 420 10.74 -23.01 28.27
N ALA A 421 9.82 -23.80 27.70
CA ALA A 421 10.16 -24.83 26.72
C ALA A 421 10.78 -24.24 25.44
N ASP A 422 10.27 -23.10 24.96
CA ASP A 422 10.82 -22.38 23.81
C ASP A 422 12.23 -21.83 24.13
N ILE A 423 12.44 -21.21 25.30
CA ILE A 423 13.76 -20.74 25.74
C ILE A 423 14.75 -21.90 25.89
N GLU A 424 14.31 -23.05 26.42
CA GLU A 424 15.11 -24.27 26.50
C GLU A 424 15.54 -24.78 25.12
N GLN A 425 14.63 -24.76 24.15
CA GLN A 425 14.91 -25.19 22.80
C GLN A 425 15.88 -24.23 22.09
N ALA A 426 15.73 -22.92 22.27
CA ALA A 426 16.69 -21.94 21.76
C ALA A 426 18.11 -22.20 22.30
N ALA A 427 18.27 -22.36 23.61
CA ALA A 427 19.57 -22.65 24.24
C ALA A 427 20.18 -24.00 23.83
N LYS A 428 19.33 -24.98 23.44
CA LYS A 428 19.77 -26.27 22.92
C LYS A 428 20.28 -26.17 21.48
N LEU A 429 19.60 -25.39 20.65
CA LEU A 429 19.94 -25.18 19.25
C LEU A 429 21.21 -24.33 19.11
N ASP A 430 21.34 -23.27 19.90
CA ASP A 430 22.55 -22.47 19.99
C ASP A 430 23.06 -22.36 21.44
N PRO A 431 23.91 -23.31 21.88
CA PRO A 431 24.49 -23.29 23.22
C PRO A 431 25.59 -22.23 23.38
N ALA A 432 26.03 -21.58 22.31
CA ALA A 432 27.07 -20.55 22.36
C ALA A 432 26.49 -19.16 22.59
N GLU A 433 25.21 -18.94 22.27
CA GLU A 433 24.49 -17.68 22.50
C GLU A 433 24.30 -17.41 24.02
N PRO A 434 25.00 -16.43 24.60
CA PRO A 434 24.95 -16.19 26.03
C PRO A 434 23.57 -15.76 26.52
N LEU A 435 22.79 -15.03 25.72
CA LEU A 435 21.47 -14.56 26.12
C LEU A 435 20.53 -15.75 26.39
N PHE A 436 20.57 -16.79 25.55
CA PHE A 436 19.72 -17.97 25.73
C PHE A 436 20.04 -18.72 27.02
N ALA A 437 21.34 -18.99 27.25
CA ALA A 437 21.79 -19.70 28.45
C ALA A 437 21.48 -18.93 29.75
N GLN A 438 21.67 -17.61 29.75
CA GLN A 438 21.36 -16.74 30.90
C GLN A 438 19.86 -16.67 31.16
N SER A 439 19.05 -16.53 30.11
CA SER A 439 17.59 -16.48 30.21
C SER A 439 17.02 -17.77 30.77
N LEU A 440 17.53 -18.91 30.29
CA LEU A 440 17.15 -20.21 30.80
C LEU A 440 17.51 -20.39 32.29
N ALA A 441 18.69 -19.93 32.70
CA ALA A 441 19.11 -19.99 34.09
C ALA A 441 18.28 -19.06 34.99
N TYR A 442 17.87 -17.89 34.47
CA TYR A 442 17.01 -16.93 35.16
C TYR A 442 15.60 -17.49 35.39
N LEU A 443 14.95 -18.02 34.34
CA LEU A 443 13.57 -18.52 34.40
C LEU A 443 13.39 -19.83 35.19
N LYS A 444 14.47 -20.54 35.51
CA LYS A 444 14.45 -21.79 36.31
C LYS A 444 14.55 -21.57 37.82
N GLN A 445 14.85 -20.35 38.25
CA GLN A 445 14.93 -19.98 39.67
C GLN A 445 13.54 -19.69 40.23
#